data_AF-A0A6C0C5R0-F1
#
_entry.id   AF-A0A6C0C5R0-F1
#
_cell.length_a   1.000
_cell.length_b   1.000
_cell.length_c   1.000
_cell.angle_alpha   90.00
_cell.angle_beta   90.00
_cell.angle_gamma   90.00
#
_symmetry.space_group_name_H-M   'P 1'
#
loop_
_entity.id
_entity.type
_entity.pdbx_description
1 polymer ?
#
loop_
_entity_poly.entity_id
_entity_poly.type
_entity_poly.pdbx_seq_one_letter_code
_entity_poly.pdbx_strand_id
1 'polypeptide(L)'
;MRVVINKSTNPKKKYMAIFYNDNKKKVKTTHFGAAGMSDYTKHKNKSRRRRYLSRHRGKEDWDNYMSAGSLSRYILWGETGFRESVKKYKNKFNLN
;
A
#
# COMPACT_ATOMS: atom_id res chain seq x y z
N MET A 1 -15.84 -4.47 5.01
CA MET A 1 -14.90 -4.53 3.86
C MET A 1 -13.62 -5.25 4.25
N ARG A 2 -13.14 -6.21 3.44
CA ARG A 2 -11.92 -7.00 3.72
C ARG A 2 -10.84 -6.75 2.67
N VAL A 3 -9.56 -6.72 3.09
CA VAL A 3 -8.41 -6.58 2.19
C VAL A 3 -7.36 -7.66 2.42
N VAL A 4 -6.92 -8.29 1.33
CA VAL A 4 -5.84 -9.27 1.31
C VAL A 4 -4.68 -8.72 0.48
N ILE A 5 -3.48 -8.73 1.04
CA ILE A 5 -2.27 -8.24 0.35
C ILE A 5 -1.35 -9.42 0.08
N ASN A 6 -1.08 -9.67 -1.19
CA ASN A 6 -0.24 -10.75 -1.67
C ASN A 6 0.87 -10.21 -2.59
N LYS A 7 1.85 -11.06 -2.92
CA LYS A 7 2.76 -10.77 -4.02
C LYS A 7 1.93 -10.55 -5.30
N SER A 8 2.33 -9.56 -6.08
CA SER A 8 1.64 -9.25 -7.33
C SER A 8 1.81 -10.38 -8.34
N THR A 9 0.74 -10.72 -9.07
CA THR A 9 0.81 -11.57 -10.26
C THR A 9 1.40 -10.84 -11.48
N ASN A 10 1.37 -9.50 -11.47
CA ASN A 10 2.06 -8.69 -12.47
C ASN A 10 3.55 -8.54 -12.09
N PRO A 11 4.50 -8.99 -12.93
CA PRO A 11 5.93 -8.99 -12.63
C PRO A 11 6.54 -7.59 -12.49
N LYS A 12 5.89 -6.56 -13.06
CA LYS A 12 6.32 -5.16 -12.93
C LYS A 12 5.95 -4.55 -11.58
N LYS A 13 5.09 -5.22 -10.80
CA LYS A 13 4.56 -4.72 -9.53
C LYS A 13 4.99 -5.61 -8.38
N LYS A 14 5.12 -5.04 -7.19
CA LYS A 14 5.64 -5.75 -6.02
C LYS A 14 4.55 -6.52 -5.28
N TYR A 15 3.44 -5.84 -5.01
CA TYR A 15 2.30 -6.40 -4.29
C TYR A 15 0.99 -6.11 -5.02
N MET A 16 -0.04 -6.86 -4.66
CA MET A 16 -1.41 -6.59 -5.03
C MET A 16 -2.30 -6.63 -3.79
N ALA A 17 -3.24 -5.69 -3.71
CA ALA A 17 -4.30 -5.69 -2.72
C ALA A 17 -5.59 -6.15 -3.40
N ILE A 18 -6.26 -7.14 -2.81
CA ILE A 18 -7.55 -7.65 -3.26
C ILE A 18 -8.58 -7.24 -2.22
N PHE A 19 -9.54 -6.43 -2.66
CA PHE A 19 -10.63 -5.91 -1.83
C PHE A 19 -11.87 -6.76 -2.03
N TYR A 20 -12.53 -7.08 -0.92
CA TYR A 20 -13.76 -7.86 -0.89
C TYR A 20 -14.82 -7.09 -0.10
N ASN A 21 -16.05 -7.08 -0.61
CA ASN A 21 -17.20 -6.56 0.12
C ASN A 21 -17.62 -7.52 1.23
N ASP A 22 -18.64 -7.14 1.99
CA ASP A 22 -19.11 -7.92 3.15
C ASP A 22 -19.71 -9.27 2.74
N ASN A 23 -20.23 -9.37 1.51
CA ASN A 23 -20.68 -10.62 0.88
C ASN A 23 -19.54 -11.51 0.36
N LYS A 24 -18.28 -11.24 0.75
CA LYS A 24 -17.07 -11.94 0.32
C LYS A 24 -16.81 -11.91 -1.19
N LYS A 25 -17.51 -11.07 -1.95
CA LYS A 25 -17.28 -10.89 -3.39
C LYS A 25 -16.12 -9.93 -3.61
N LYS A 26 -15.23 -10.31 -4.54
CA LYS A 26 -14.11 -9.46 -4.95
C LYS A 26 -14.66 -8.18 -5.60
N VAL A 27 -14.25 -7.03 -5.07
CA VAL A 27 -14.62 -5.70 -5.57
C VAL A 27 -13.55 -5.18 -6.51
N LYS A 28 -12.28 -5.28 -6.11
CA LYS A 28 -11.16 -4.70 -6.85
C LYS A 28 -9.86 -5.41 -6.55
N THR A 29 -8.97 -5.47 -7.54
CA THR A 29 -7.56 -5.76 -7.34
C THR A 29 -6.74 -4.56 -7.76
N THR A 30 -5.86 -4.10 -6.88
CA THR A 30 -4.95 -2.99 -7.17
C THR A 30 -3.51 -3.48 -7.01
N HIS A 31 -2.73 -3.39 -8.09
CA HIS A 31 -1.30 -3.69 -8.06
C HIS A 31 -0.50 -2.44 -7.72
N PHE A 32 0.45 -2.54 -6.79
CA PHE A 32 1.19 -1.39 -6.26
C PHE A 32 2.64 -1.73 -5.91
N GLY A 33 3.46 -0.68 -5.79
CA GLY A 33 4.92 -0.79 -5.69
C GLY A 33 5.57 -1.26 -7.00
N ALA A 34 6.73 -0.72 -7.34
CA ALA A 34 7.52 -1.21 -8.47
C ALA A 34 8.35 -2.43 -8.05
N ALA A 35 8.37 -3.47 -8.90
CA ALA A 35 9.23 -4.63 -8.67
C ALA A 35 10.71 -4.22 -8.67
N GLY A 36 11.54 -4.91 -7.89
CA GLY A 36 12.98 -4.61 -7.75
C GLY A 36 13.31 -3.36 -6.92
N MET A 37 12.36 -2.46 -6.69
CA MET A 37 12.63 -1.21 -5.97
C MET A 37 12.76 -1.40 -4.44
N SER A 38 13.50 -0.45 -3.84
CA SER A 38 13.70 -0.35 -2.39
C SER A 38 12.80 0.74 -1.81
N ASP A 39 12.08 0.37 -0.75
CA ASP A 39 11.05 1.17 -0.10
C ASP A 39 11.39 1.29 1.39
N TYR A 40 10.63 2.09 2.14
CA TYR A 40 10.91 2.36 3.55
C TYR A 40 10.98 1.08 4.40
N THR A 41 10.16 0.09 4.05
CA THR A 41 10.14 -1.24 4.67
C THR A 41 11.45 -2.04 4.52
N LYS A 42 12.31 -1.69 3.57
CA LYS A 42 13.62 -2.32 3.36
C LYS A 42 14.76 -1.49 3.94
N HIS A 43 14.87 -0.23 3.50
CA HIS A 43 16.05 0.60 3.78
C HIS A 43 15.93 1.45 5.06
N LYS A 44 14.72 1.58 5.64
CA LYS A 44 14.43 2.27 6.92
C LYS A 44 14.94 3.71 7.04
N ASN A 45 15.22 4.37 5.92
CA ASN A 45 15.79 5.72 5.84
C ASN A 45 14.67 6.77 5.85
N LYS A 46 14.60 7.54 6.95
CA LYS A 46 13.57 8.55 7.19
C LYS A 46 13.59 9.69 6.16
N SER A 47 14.77 10.08 5.65
CA SER A 47 14.89 11.15 4.65
C SER A 47 14.36 10.73 3.28
N ARG A 48 14.61 9.47 2.84
CA ARG A 48 14.01 8.93 1.62
C ARG A 48 12.49 8.87 1.69
N ARG A 49 11.94 8.48 2.85
CA ARG A 49 10.50 8.51 3.11
C ARG A 49 9.95 9.93 2.95
N ARG A 50 10.53 10.93 3.63
CA ARG A 50 10.08 12.33 3.53
C ARG A 50 10.07 12.83 2.08
N ARG A 51 11.11 12.54 1.29
CA ARG A 51 11.15 12.91 -0.14
C ARG A 51 10.07 12.22 -0.97
N TYR A 52 9.81 10.93 -0.71
CA TYR A 52 8.72 10.22 -1.38
C TYR A 52 7.37 10.87 -1.05
N LEU A 53 7.10 11.12 0.23
CA LEU A 53 5.86 11.74 0.68
C LEU A 53 5.64 13.12 0.06
N SER A 54 6.66 13.98 0.09
CA SER A 54 6.57 15.34 -0.47
C SER A 54 6.21 15.34 -1.96
N ARG A 55 6.80 14.43 -2.73
CA ARG A 55 6.59 14.35 -4.19
C ARG A 55 5.21 13.82 -4.57
N HIS A 56 4.61 12.98 -3.75
CA HIS A 56 3.33 12.33 -4.06
C HIS A 56 2.13 13.00 -3.37
N ARG A 57 2.35 13.79 -2.31
CA ARG A 57 1.28 14.46 -1.54
C ARG A 57 0.32 15.29 -2.41
N GLY A 58 0.82 15.95 -3.45
CA GLY A 58 0.00 16.79 -4.33
C GLY A 58 -0.53 16.09 -5.59
N LYS A 59 -0.18 14.80 -5.81
CA LYS A 59 -0.50 14.06 -7.04
C LYS A 59 -1.35 12.82 -6.79
N GLU A 60 -1.42 12.35 -5.55
CA GLU A 60 -2.13 11.13 -5.18
C GLU A 60 -3.21 11.44 -4.16
N ASP A 61 -4.39 10.87 -4.39
CA ASP A 61 -5.43 10.77 -3.38
C ASP A 61 -5.09 9.63 -2.42
N TRP A 62 -4.56 9.98 -1.25
CA TRP A 62 -4.22 9.03 -0.21
C TRP A 62 -5.44 8.56 0.61
N ASP A 63 -6.57 9.25 0.53
CA ASP A 63 -7.78 8.86 1.26
C ASP A 63 -8.60 7.80 0.49
N ASN A 64 -8.41 7.71 -0.83
CA ASN A 64 -8.84 6.57 -1.62
C ASN A 64 -8.00 5.32 -1.30
N TYR A 65 -8.42 4.58 -0.28
CA TYR A 65 -7.76 3.37 0.22
C TYR A 65 -7.57 2.29 -0.85
N MET A 66 -8.44 2.19 -1.87
CA MET A 66 -8.27 1.22 -2.95
C MET A 66 -7.25 1.64 -4.02
N SER A 67 -6.68 2.84 -3.95
CA SER A 67 -5.73 3.37 -4.94
C SER A 67 -4.32 2.82 -4.76
N ALA A 68 -3.55 2.75 -5.86
CA ALA A 68 -2.15 2.34 -5.80
C ALA A 68 -1.28 3.33 -5.01
N GLY A 69 -1.65 4.61 -5.01
CA GLY A 69 -0.98 5.68 -4.26
C GLY A 69 -1.17 5.50 -2.75
N SER A 70 -2.41 5.34 -2.29
CA SER A 70 -2.70 5.07 -0.87
C SER A 70 -2.01 3.79 -0.38
N LEU A 71 -2.13 2.70 -1.14
CA LEU A 71 -1.45 1.43 -0.81
C LEU A 71 0.08 1.61 -0.72
N SER A 72 0.70 2.30 -1.68
CA SER A 72 2.15 2.55 -1.63
C SER A 72 2.53 3.44 -0.45
N ARG A 73 1.81 4.53 -0.24
CA ARG A 73 2.01 5.50 0.85
C ARG A 73 1.97 4.86 2.23
N TYR A 74 0.96 4.03 2.49
CA TYR A 74 0.73 3.49 3.83
C TYR A 74 1.42 2.14 4.05
N ILE A 75 1.53 1.29 3.02
CA ILE A 75 2.10 -0.06 3.18
C ILE A 75 3.61 -0.08 2.91
N LEU A 76 4.10 0.66 1.91
CA LEU A 76 5.51 0.64 1.50
C LEU A 76 6.31 1.82 2.08
N TRP A 77 5.64 2.95 2.33
CA TRP A 77 6.22 4.19 2.85
C TRP A 77 5.62 4.63 4.20
N GLY A 78 4.83 3.76 4.83
CA GLY A 78 4.21 4.00 6.14
C GLY A 78 5.21 3.82 7.28
N GLU A 79 5.44 2.56 7.64
CA GLU A 79 6.34 2.13 8.72
C GLU A 79 7.58 1.39 8.19
N THR A 80 8.55 1.16 9.08
CA THR A 80 9.75 0.37 8.78
C THR A 80 9.45 -1.12 8.64
N GLY A 81 8.35 -1.60 9.22
CA GLY A 81 7.88 -2.97 9.09
C GLY A 81 6.72 -3.08 8.10
N PHE A 82 6.78 -4.05 7.17
CA PHE A 82 5.68 -4.30 6.24
C PHE A 82 4.38 -4.72 6.96
N ARG A 83 4.46 -5.70 7.88
CA ARG A 83 3.29 -6.18 8.64
C ARG A 83 2.66 -5.08 9.48
N GLU A 84 3.49 -4.26 10.12
CA GLU A 84 3.02 -3.10 10.90
C GLU A 84 2.33 -2.07 10.01
N SER A 85 2.93 -1.77 8.85
CA SER A 85 2.34 -0.86 7.85
C SER A 85 0.98 -1.36 7.37
N VAL A 86 0.84 -2.66 7.12
CA VAL A 86 -0.45 -3.28 6.76
C VAL A 86 -1.47 -3.15 7.89
N LYS A 87 -1.08 -3.42 9.14
CA LYS A 87 -1.97 -3.27 10.30
C LYS A 87 -2.45 -1.83 10.45
N LYS A 88 -1.56 -0.85 10.37
CA LYS A 88 -1.92 0.57 10.47
C LYS A 88 -2.79 1.03 9.30
N TYR A 89 -2.50 0.56 8.08
CA TYR A 89 -3.35 0.80 6.90
C TYR A 89 -4.78 0.26 7.12
N LYS A 90 -4.92 -0.99 7.58
CA LYS A 90 -6.21 -1.59 7.90
C LYS A 90 -6.97 -0.80 8.96
N ASN A 91 -6.31 -0.47 10.06
CA ASN A 91 -6.91 0.32 11.14
C ASN A 91 -7.35 1.72 10.67
N LYS A 92 -6.53 2.40 9.85
CA LYS A 92 -6.83 3.75 9.36
C LYS A 92 -8.12 3.78 8.51
N PHE A 93 -8.33 2.76 7.69
CA PHE A 93 -9.46 2.70 6.76
C PHE A 93 -10.58 1.76 7.21
N ASN A 94 -10.55 1.32 8.48
CA ASN A 94 -11.52 0.38 9.05
C ASN A 94 -11.73 -0.88 8.19
N LEU A 95 -10.62 -1.50 7.76
CA LEU A 95 -10.60 -2.68 6.89
C LEU A 95 -10.21 -3.93 7.69
N ASN A 96 -10.85 -5.06 7.37
CA ASN A 96 -10.54 -6.37 7.94
C ASN A 96 -9.53 -7.16 7.11
#